data_AF-A0A356P6H8-F1
#
_entry.id   AF-A0A356P6H8-F1
#
_cell.length_a   1.000
_cell.length_b   1.000
_cell.length_c   1.000
_cell.angle_alpha   90.00
_cell.angle_beta   90.00
_cell.angle_gamma   90.00
#
_symmetry.space_group_name_H-M   'P 1'
#
loop_
_entity.id
_entity.type
_entity.pdbx_description
1 polymer ?
#
loop_
_entity_poly.entity_id
_entity_poly.type
_entity_poly.pdbx_seq_one_letter_code
_entity_poly.pdbx_strand_id
1 'polypeptide(L)'
;MKLNGNLDIETIRKNWLTELGVHPEEMNSISFVGKSVNPRDVEVTTSFDTLPLLLPYCAKSPTCKFRYTEGCERCGRCDIGEAYQLAEEHGMKPVTIQNFEMLEQVLQSLKEQGCSAFIGTCCQTFLAKHRRDFERIGLKGVLIDIDNSTCYHLDRDREGHQGTFQNQTGLKLDLLRRLLN
;
A
#
# COMPACT_ATOMS: atom_id res chain seq x y z
N MET A 1 -6.77 -21.86 35.34
CA MET A 1 -6.11 -20.55 35.23
C MET A 1 -6.41 -20.00 33.84
N LYS A 2 -7.43 -19.13 33.70
CA LYS A 2 -7.80 -18.54 32.41
C LYS A 2 -6.84 -17.38 32.16
N LEU A 3 -5.99 -17.49 31.14
CA LEU A 3 -5.19 -16.38 30.66
C LEU A 3 -6.14 -15.38 30.00
N ASN A 4 -6.67 -14.44 30.79
CA ASN A 4 -7.36 -13.26 30.28
C ASN A 4 -6.29 -12.31 29.73
N GLY A 5 -6.02 -12.40 28.43
CA GLY A 5 -5.17 -11.47 27.71
C GLY A 5 -5.87 -11.00 26.46
N ASN A 6 -6.79 -10.04 26.58
CA ASN A 6 -7.14 -9.19 25.45
C ASN A 6 -5.92 -8.28 25.22
N LEU A 7 -4.90 -8.82 24.55
CA LEU A 7 -3.78 -8.02 24.08
C LEU A 7 -4.34 -7.14 22.96
N ASP A 8 -4.39 -5.84 23.23
CA ASP A 8 -4.92 -4.85 22.30
C ASP A 8 -4.20 -4.94 20.94
N ILE A 9 -4.97 -5.11 19.86
CA ILE A 9 -4.47 -5.23 18.48
C ILE A 9 -3.57 -4.03 18.13
N GLU A 10 -3.87 -2.85 18.67
CA GLU A 10 -3.05 -1.66 18.46
C GLU A 10 -1.66 -1.80 19.09
N THR A 11 -1.58 -2.37 20.29
CA THR A 11 -0.30 -2.65 20.97
C THR A 11 0.53 -3.66 20.20
N ILE A 12 -0.10 -4.72 19.70
CA ILE A 12 0.56 -5.74 18.88
C ILE A 12 1.16 -5.13 17.62
N ARG A 13 0.41 -4.26 16.93
CA ARG A 13 0.88 -3.58 15.72
C ARG A 13 2.05 -2.65 16.00
N LYS A 14 1.97 -1.85 17.07
CA LYS A 14 3.05 -0.94 17.45
C LYS A 14 4.34 -1.68 17.77
N ASN A 15 4.25 -2.79 18.49
CA ASN A 15 5.42 -3.62 18.82
C ASN A 15 6.06 -4.18 17.54
N TRP A 16 5.25 -4.75 16.65
CA TRP A 16 5.74 -5.28 15.37
C TRP A 16 6.42 -4.20 14.52
N LEU A 17 5.81 -3.01 14.37
CA LEU A 17 6.44 -1.91 13.65
C LEU A 17 7.75 -1.46 14.30
N THR A 18 7.82 -1.46 15.64
CA THR A 18 9.05 -1.11 16.37
C THR A 18 10.15 -2.15 16.13
N GLU A 19 9.82 -3.44 16.08
CA GLU A 19 10.76 -4.53 15.77
C GLU A 19 11.33 -4.40 14.35
N LEU A 20 10.53 -3.90 13.39
CA LEU A 20 10.97 -3.56 12.03
C LEU A 20 11.78 -2.24 11.95
N GLY A 21 12.02 -1.58 13.09
CA GLY A 21 12.77 -0.33 13.15
C GLY A 21 12.00 0.89 12.61
N VAL A 22 10.67 0.84 12.60
CA VAL A 22 9.82 2.00 12.28
C VAL A 22 9.81 2.97 13.46
N HIS A 23 10.13 4.24 13.21
CA HIS A 23 10.14 5.23 14.28
C HIS A 23 8.72 5.68 14.67
N PRO A 24 8.48 6.10 15.93
CA PRO A 24 7.17 6.54 16.39
C PRO A 24 6.51 7.62 15.52
N GLU A 25 7.30 8.55 14.98
CA GLU A 25 6.85 9.61 14.08
C GLU A 25 6.36 9.09 12.72
N GLU A 26 6.87 7.95 12.26
CA GLU A 26 6.50 7.32 11.00
C GLU A 26 5.26 6.44 11.13
N MET A 27 4.91 5.97 12.33
CA MET A 27 3.78 5.05 12.56
C MET A 27 2.44 5.63 12.06
N ASN A 28 2.27 6.95 12.11
CA ASN A 28 1.08 7.63 11.59
C ASN A 28 0.95 7.57 10.06
N SER A 29 2.02 7.16 9.38
CA SER A 29 2.05 6.92 7.93
C SER A 29 1.66 5.49 7.59
N ILE A 30 1.36 4.63 8.57
CA ILE A 30 0.97 3.25 8.34
C ILE A 30 -0.49 3.06 8.75
N SER A 31 -1.27 2.50 7.83
CA SER A 31 -2.67 2.16 8.04
C SER A 31 -2.91 0.68 7.76
N PHE A 32 -3.87 0.10 8.49
CA PHE A 32 -4.27 -1.29 8.32
C PHE A 32 -5.69 -1.36 7.81
N VAL A 33 -5.94 -2.24 6.85
CA VAL A 33 -7.28 -2.51 6.29
C VAL A 33 -7.62 -3.99 6.38
N GLY A 34 -8.92 -4.30 6.34
CA GLY A 34 -9.44 -5.64 6.63
C GLY A 34 -9.49 -5.94 8.13
N LYS A 35 -10.40 -6.82 8.55
CA LYS A 35 -10.58 -7.15 9.97
C LYS A 35 -9.34 -7.89 10.50
N SER A 36 -8.81 -7.41 11.62
CA SER A 36 -7.76 -8.07 12.43
C SER A 36 -6.52 -8.51 11.64
N VAL A 37 -5.78 -7.55 11.08
CA VAL A 37 -4.36 -7.81 10.72
C VAL A 37 -3.57 -7.99 12.01
N ASN A 38 -3.16 -9.23 12.29
CA ASN A 38 -2.16 -9.58 13.29
C ASN A 38 -0.80 -9.72 12.60
N PRO A 39 0.35 -9.44 13.27
CA PRO A 39 1.68 -9.70 12.73
C PRO A 39 1.86 -11.10 12.12
N ARG A 40 1.18 -12.13 12.64
CA ARG A 40 1.17 -13.47 12.02
C ARG A 40 0.52 -13.51 10.65
N ASP A 41 -0.47 -12.67 10.38
CA ASP A 41 -1.03 -12.54 9.03
C ASP A 41 -0.05 -11.90 8.06
N VAL A 42 0.90 -11.09 8.57
CA VAL A 42 1.95 -10.42 7.79
C VAL A 42 3.19 -11.31 7.64
N GLU A 43 3.64 -12.01 8.69
CA GLU A 43 4.68 -13.05 8.65
C GLU A 43 4.29 -14.24 7.77
N VAL A 44 3.02 -14.64 7.76
CA VAL A 44 2.53 -15.68 6.83
C VAL A 44 2.64 -15.19 5.37
N THR A 45 2.59 -13.88 5.13
CA THR A 45 2.73 -13.30 3.77
C THR A 45 4.13 -13.41 3.19
N THR A 46 5.18 -13.49 4.00
CA THR A 46 6.55 -13.75 3.51
C THR A 46 6.76 -15.22 3.11
N SER A 47 5.78 -16.09 3.39
CA SER A 47 5.79 -17.52 3.02
C SER A 47 4.96 -17.84 1.76
N PHE A 48 4.39 -16.83 1.08
CA PHE A 48 3.63 -17.01 -0.16
C PHE A 48 4.44 -16.58 -1.39
N ASP A 49 4.38 -17.39 -2.45
CA ASP A 49 5.24 -17.31 -3.63
C ASP A 49 5.17 -15.98 -4.42
N THR A 50 4.20 -15.09 -4.20
CA THR A 50 4.28 -13.67 -4.64
C THR A 50 3.29 -12.77 -3.90
N LEU A 51 3.73 -12.10 -2.84
CA LEU A 51 2.97 -11.00 -2.22
C LEU A 51 2.94 -9.79 -3.19
N PRO A 52 1.78 -9.22 -3.54
CA PRO A 52 1.73 -8.03 -4.38
C PRO A 52 2.12 -6.77 -3.60
N LEU A 53 2.97 -5.94 -4.21
CA LEU A 53 3.20 -4.56 -3.79
C LEU A 53 2.37 -3.63 -4.68
N LEU A 54 1.31 -3.05 -4.11
CA LEU A 54 0.43 -2.14 -4.84
C LEU A 54 0.95 -0.70 -4.77
N LEU A 55 1.27 -0.12 -5.93
CA LEU A 55 1.87 1.20 -6.06
C LEU A 55 0.90 2.15 -6.78
N PRO A 56 0.80 3.43 -6.40
CA PRO A 56 -0.14 4.35 -7.01
C PRO A 56 0.45 4.96 -8.28
N TYR A 57 -0.38 5.07 -9.32
CA TYR A 57 0.03 5.69 -10.57
C TYR A 57 0.52 7.14 -10.40
N CYS A 58 0.01 7.87 -9.41
CA CYS A 58 0.35 9.27 -9.16
C CYS A 58 1.79 9.49 -8.70
N ALA A 59 2.48 8.44 -8.20
CA ALA A 59 3.90 8.49 -7.87
C ALA A 59 4.82 8.29 -9.08
N LYS A 60 4.27 7.93 -10.26
CA LYS A 60 5.02 8.00 -11.51
C LYS A 60 5.27 9.47 -11.86
N SER A 61 6.26 9.72 -12.72
CA SER A 61 6.42 11.05 -13.32
C SER A 61 5.18 11.44 -14.15
N PRO A 62 4.77 12.73 -14.22
CA PRO A 62 3.63 13.16 -15.04
C PRO A 62 3.83 12.87 -16.53
N THR A 63 5.08 12.80 -16.99
CA THR A 63 5.45 12.48 -18.38
C THR A 63 5.78 10.99 -18.59
N CYS A 64 5.52 10.15 -17.58
CA CYS A 64 5.79 8.72 -17.69
C CYS A 64 4.86 8.05 -18.71
N LYS A 65 5.41 7.35 -19.69
CA LYS A 65 4.63 6.55 -20.66
C LYS A 65 3.79 5.44 -20.02
N PHE A 66 4.19 5.00 -18.82
CA PHE A 66 3.45 4.03 -18.00
C PHE A 66 2.57 4.69 -16.94
N ARG A 67 2.28 6.00 -17.02
CA ARG A 67 1.48 6.66 -15.97
C ARG A 67 0.08 6.05 -15.87
N TYR A 68 -0.53 5.68 -16.98
CA TYR A 68 -1.90 5.16 -17.04
C TYR A 68 -1.99 3.73 -17.54
N THR A 69 -0.90 2.98 -17.41
CA THR A 69 -0.84 1.58 -17.80
C THR A 69 0.16 0.86 -16.90
N GLU A 70 -0.01 -0.46 -16.75
CA GLU A 70 0.84 -1.25 -15.88
C GLU A 70 2.30 -1.28 -16.36
N GLY A 71 3.22 -1.33 -15.41
CA GLY A 71 4.64 -1.56 -15.67
C GLY A 71 5.54 -0.36 -15.43
N CYS A 72 6.86 -0.60 -15.45
CA CYS A 72 7.88 0.40 -15.24
C CYS A 72 9.16 -0.02 -15.96
N GLU A 73 9.78 0.89 -16.72
CA GLU A 73 11.08 0.64 -17.38
C GLU A 73 12.29 0.97 -16.49
N ARG A 74 12.08 1.31 -15.21
CA ARG A 74 13.12 1.71 -14.26
C ARG A 74 14.03 2.85 -14.75
N CYS A 75 13.44 3.84 -15.44
CA CYS A 75 14.18 4.99 -15.98
C CYS A 75 14.83 5.93 -14.93
N GLY A 76 14.62 5.71 -13.64
CA GLY A 76 15.17 6.56 -12.56
C GLY A 76 14.51 7.94 -12.39
N ARG A 77 13.43 8.26 -13.10
CA ARG A 77 12.77 9.58 -13.04
C ARG A 77 11.73 9.75 -11.92
N CYS A 78 11.43 8.68 -11.19
CA CYS A 78 10.47 8.68 -10.07
C CYS A 78 10.68 7.44 -9.19
N ASP A 79 10.14 7.49 -7.98
CA ASP A 79 10.31 6.47 -6.93
C ASP A 79 9.76 5.09 -7.31
N ILE A 80 8.82 5.03 -8.26
CA ILE A 80 8.25 3.76 -8.75
C ILE A 80 9.32 2.80 -9.29
N GLY A 81 10.38 3.31 -9.90
CA GLY A 81 11.48 2.46 -10.39
C GLY A 81 12.17 1.72 -9.25
N GLU A 82 12.47 2.42 -8.16
CA GLU A 82 13.08 1.85 -6.97
C GLU A 82 12.12 0.93 -6.21
N ALA A 83 10.84 1.30 -6.09
CA ALA A 83 9.83 0.44 -5.48
C ALA A 83 9.64 -0.88 -6.25
N TYR A 84 9.71 -0.86 -7.59
CA TYR A 84 9.69 -2.09 -8.40
C TYR A 84 10.91 -2.96 -8.12
N GLN A 85 12.10 -2.37 -8.04
CA GLN A 85 13.32 -3.09 -7.72
C GLN A 85 13.23 -3.72 -6.31
N LEU A 86 12.82 -2.93 -5.33
CA LEU A 86 12.68 -3.39 -3.95
C LEU A 86 11.67 -4.54 -3.82
N ALA A 87 10.54 -4.47 -4.53
CA ALA A 87 9.58 -5.57 -4.58
C ALA A 87 10.23 -6.87 -5.10
N GLU A 88 10.93 -6.80 -6.23
CA GLU A 88 11.57 -7.98 -6.83
C GLU A 88 12.68 -8.56 -5.96
N GLU A 89 13.46 -7.72 -5.29
CA GLU A 89 14.49 -8.14 -4.33
C GLU A 89 13.89 -8.99 -3.18
N HIS A 90 12.60 -8.80 -2.87
CA HIS A 90 11.85 -9.52 -1.84
C HIS A 90 10.89 -10.58 -2.42
N GLY A 91 11.02 -10.94 -3.70
CA GLY A 91 10.14 -11.94 -4.35
C GLY A 91 8.68 -11.48 -4.52
N MET A 92 8.41 -10.18 -4.38
CA MET A 92 7.09 -9.60 -4.52
C MET A 92 6.80 -9.21 -5.97
N LYS A 93 5.50 -9.17 -6.31
CA LYS A 93 5.05 -8.67 -7.61
C LYS A 93 4.62 -7.20 -7.50
N PRO A 94 5.37 -6.23 -8.06
CA PRO A 94 4.90 -4.86 -8.10
C PRO A 94 3.73 -4.72 -9.08
N VAL A 95 2.69 -4.02 -8.67
CA VAL A 95 1.53 -3.67 -9.52
C VAL A 95 1.21 -2.21 -9.32
N THR A 96 1.09 -1.46 -10.40
CA THR A 96 0.63 -0.07 -10.35
C THR A 96 -0.88 0.02 -10.49
N ILE A 97 -1.52 0.66 -9.53
CA ILE A 97 -2.97 0.88 -9.49
C ILE A 97 -3.28 2.22 -10.15
N GLN A 98 -4.07 2.21 -11.22
CA GLN A 98 -4.45 3.42 -11.97
C GLN A 98 -5.73 4.10 -11.44
N ASN A 99 -6.66 3.34 -10.88
CA ASN A 99 -7.91 3.87 -10.33
C ASN A 99 -8.50 2.87 -9.31
N PHE A 100 -9.60 3.27 -8.68
CA PHE A 100 -10.24 2.47 -7.64
C PHE A 100 -10.89 1.20 -8.21
N GLU A 101 -11.47 1.26 -9.39
CA GLU A 101 -12.10 0.11 -10.05
C GLU A 101 -11.08 -1.01 -10.31
N MET A 102 -9.90 -0.64 -10.80
CA MET A 102 -8.77 -1.57 -10.94
C MET A 102 -8.33 -2.11 -9.58
N LEU A 103 -8.21 -1.26 -8.55
CA LEU A 103 -7.84 -1.69 -7.22
C LEU A 103 -8.81 -2.77 -6.71
N GLU A 104 -10.11 -2.55 -6.84
CA GLU A 104 -11.12 -3.51 -6.42
C GLU A 104 -10.97 -4.84 -7.14
N GLN A 105 -10.79 -4.83 -8.47
CA GLN A 105 -10.57 -6.04 -9.27
C GLN A 105 -9.31 -6.80 -8.82
N VAL A 106 -8.21 -6.07 -8.59
CA VAL A 106 -6.94 -6.65 -8.14
C VAL A 106 -7.11 -7.30 -6.76
N LEU A 107 -7.71 -6.60 -5.79
CA LEU A 107 -7.89 -7.12 -4.44
C LEU A 107 -8.85 -8.32 -4.40
N GLN A 108 -9.92 -8.31 -5.21
CA GLN A 108 -10.83 -9.46 -5.34
C GLN A 108 -10.10 -10.67 -5.93
N SER A 109 -9.35 -10.48 -7.01
CA SER A 109 -8.59 -11.55 -7.65
C SER A 109 -7.54 -12.17 -6.71
N LEU A 110 -6.82 -11.33 -5.95
CA LEU A 110 -5.85 -11.79 -4.95
C LEU A 110 -6.52 -12.64 -3.87
N LYS A 111 -7.69 -12.19 -3.39
CA LYS A 111 -8.46 -12.93 -2.38
C LYS A 111 -8.94 -14.28 -2.92
N GLU A 112 -9.41 -14.34 -4.17
CA GLU A 112 -9.82 -15.57 -4.85
C GLU A 112 -8.65 -16.56 -5.05
N GLN A 113 -7.45 -16.03 -5.26
CA GLN A 113 -6.20 -16.81 -5.33
C GLN A 113 -5.70 -17.28 -3.95
N GLY A 114 -6.41 -16.95 -2.86
CA GLY A 114 -6.06 -17.37 -1.51
C GLY A 114 -5.01 -16.50 -0.82
N CYS A 115 -4.72 -15.32 -1.36
CA CYS A 115 -3.79 -14.38 -0.74
C CYS A 115 -4.34 -13.93 0.63
N SER A 116 -3.51 -14.00 1.68
CA SER A 116 -3.90 -13.63 3.04
C SER A 116 -3.89 -12.13 3.27
N ALA A 117 -2.95 -11.42 2.65
CA ALA A 117 -2.75 -9.98 2.81
C ALA A 117 -2.02 -9.33 1.63
N PHE A 118 -2.05 -8.01 1.53
CA PHE A 118 -1.26 -7.23 0.58
C PHE A 118 -0.49 -6.08 1.26
N ILE A 119 0.55 -5.58 0.58
CA ILE A 119 1.19 -4.31 0.93
C ILE A 119 0.86 -3.30 -0.16
N GLY A 120 0.46 -2.10 0.22
CA GLY A 120 0.14 -1.05 -0.73
C GLY A 120 0.58 0.32 -0.27
N THR A 121 0.61 1.27 -1.20
CA THR A 121 0.82 2.68 -0.87
C THR A 121 -0.29 3.54 -1.47
N CYS A 122 -0.81 4.49 -0.69
CA CYS A 122 -1.87 5.40 -1.11
C CYS A 122 -1.94 6.61 -0.19
N CYS A 123 -2.50 7.72 -0.67
CA CYS A 123 -2.70 8.87 0.19
C CYS A 123 -3.82 8.65 1.22
N GLN A 124 -3.72 9.32 2.37
CA GLN A 124 -4.76 9.29 3.41
C GLN A 124 -6.16 9.64 2.88
N THR A 125 -6.29 10.57 1.94
CA THR A 125 -7.59 10.95 1.35
C THR A 125 -8.23 9.79 0.58
N PHE A 126 -7.44 9.06 -0.22
CA PHE A 126 -7.91 7.88 -0.94
C PHE A 126 -8.39 6.80 0.04
N LEU A 127 -7.59 6.53 1.08
CA LEU A 127 -7.95 5.58 2.11
C LEU A 127 -9.23 5.98 2.85
N ALA A 128 -9.38 7.25 3.22
CA ALA A 128 -10.58 7.73 3.91
C ALA A 128 -11.84 7.54 3.05
N LYS A 129 -11.77 7.86 1.75
CA LYS A 129 -12.87 7.71 0.80
C LYS A 129 -13.29 6.25 0.62
N HIS A 130 -12.32 5.34 0.55
CA HIS A 130 -12.54 3.93 0.20
C HIS A 130 -12.46 2.97 1.39
N ARG A 131 -12.43 3.47 2.63
CA ARG A 131 -12.31 2.63 3.84
C ARG A 131 -13.36 1.54 3.91
N ARG A 132 -14.63 1.88 3.63
CA ARG A 132 -15.74 0.93 3.61
C ARG A 132 -15.61 -0.11 2.49
N ASP A 133 -15.01 0.27 1.37
CA ASP A 133 -14.76 -0.65 0.27
C ASP A 133 -13.70 -1.69 0.63
N PHE A 134 -12.60 -1.28 1.24
CA PHE A 134 -11.60 -2.21 1.77
C PHE A 134 -12.21 -3.17 2.81
N GLU A 135 -13.06 -2.66 3.71
CA GLU A 135 -13.78 -3.49 4.70
C GLU A 135 -14.72 -4.51 4.03
N ARG A 136 -15.43 -4.09 2.98
CA ARG A 136 -16.34 -4.94 2.20
C ARG A 136 -15.58 -6.01 1.42
N ILE A 137 -14.48 -5.66 0.78
CA ILE A 137 -13.61 -6.62 0.07
C ILE A 137 -13.01 -7.61 1.07
N GLY A 138 -12.58 -7.12 2.24
CA GLY A 138 -12.17 -7.94 3.38
C GLY A 138 -10.81 -8.62 3.21
N LEU A 139 -10.03 -8.28 2.18
CA LEU A 139 -8.62 -8.67 2.10
C LEU A 139 -7.81 -7.80 3.07
N LYS A 140 -6.97 -8.44 3.89
CA LYS A 140 -6.12 -7.75 4.86
C LYS A 140 -5.03 -6.97 4.14
N GLY A 141 -4.64 -5.81 4.66
CA GLY A 141 -3.56 -5.06 4.04
C GLY A 141 -2.86 -4.08 4.96
N VAL A 142 -1.58 -3.83 4.65
CA VAL A 142 -0.76 -2.78 5.23
C VAL A 142 -0.57 -1.69 4.17
N LEU A 143 -0.97 -0.47 4.50
CA LEU A 143 -0.94 0.68 3.61
C LEU A 143 0.04 1.71 4.14
N ILE A 144 0.96 2.15 3.29
CA ILE A 144 1.90 3.23 3.58
C ILE A 144 1.40 4.51 2.91
N ASP A 145 1.33 5.59 3.68
CA ASP A 145 0.99 6.91 3.17
C ASP A 145 2.06 7.43 2.21
N ILE A 146 1.63 8.17 1.21
CA ILE A 146 2.51 8.81 0.22
C ILE A 146 2.47 10.32 0.44
N ASP A 147 3.56 10.99 0.08
CA ASP A 147 3.65 12.43 0.30
C ASP A 147 2.65 13.17 -0.60
N ASN A 148 1.73 13.87 0.06
CA ASN A 148 0.64 14.58 -0.59
C ASN A 148 1.13 15.95 -1.10
N SER A 149 1.67 15.99 -2.31
CA SER A 149 1.45 17.16 -3.18
C SER A 149 -0.03 17.12 -3.59
N THR A 150 -0.91 17.59 -2.71
CA THR A 150 -2.35 17.28 -2.63
C THR A 150 -3.11 17.29 -3.96
N CYS A 151 -3.71 16.14 -4.32
CA CYS A 151 -4.65 15.97 -5.45
C CYS A 151 -6.10 16.39 -5.15
N TYR A 152 -6.53 16.27 -3.90
CA TYR A 152 -7.92 16.45 -3.51
C TYR A 152 -8.25 17.81 -2.85
N HIS A 153 -7.26 18.63 -2.52
CA HIS A 153 -7.48 19.96 -1.93
C HIS A 153 -7.78 21.06 -2.96
N LEU A 154 -7.76 20.75 -4.26
CA LEU A 154 -7.88 21.73 -5.34
C LEU A 154 -9.28 21.82 -5.99
N ASP A 155 -10.35 21.34 -5.35
CA ASP A 155 -11.70 21.27 -5.96
C ASP A 155 -11.72 20.51 -7.32
N ARG A 156 -10.82 19.53 -7.48
CA ARG A 156 -10.63 18.77 -8.73
C ARG A 156 -11.05 17.30 -8.60
N ASP A 157 -12.18 17.06 -7.94
CA ASP A 157 -12.78 15.71 -7.78
C ASP A 157 -12.99 14.97 -9.11
N ARG A 158 -13.18 15.70 -10.23
CA ARG A 158 -13.25 15.09 -11.58
C ARG A 158 -11.91 14.57 -12.09
N GLU A 159 -10.79 15.22 -11.80
CA GLU A 159 -9.48 14.84 -12.36
C GLU A 159 -8.86 13.65 -11.62
N GLY A 160 -9.05 13.60 -10.30
CA GLY A 160 -8.66 12.43 -9.49
C GLY A 160 -9.42 11.16 -9.89
N HIS A 161 -10.71 11.29 -10.23
CA HIS A 161 -11.53 10.17 -10.73
C HIS A 161 -11.21 9.75 -12.17
N GLN A 162 -10.76 10.67 -13.02
CA GLN A 162 -10.42 10.40 -14.42
C GLN A 162 -8.97 10.00 -14.65
N GLY A 163 -8.16 9.91 -13.58
CA GLY A 163 -6.73 9.61 -13.67
C GLY A 163 -5.88 10.79 -14.12
N THR A 164 -6.40 11.98 -14.44
CA THR A 164 -5.64 13.08 -15.07
C THR A 164 -4.75 13.88 -14.11
N PHE A 165 -4.44 13.36 -12.93
CA PHE A 165 -3.64 14.04 -11.93
C PHE A 165 -2.24 14.41 -12.46
N GLN A 166 -1.90 15.70 -12.44
CA GLN A 166 -0.66 16.25 -13.05
C GLN A 166 0.52 16.42 -12.08
N ASN A 167 0.33 16.29 -10.77
CA ASN A 167 1.46 16.33 -9.82
C ASN A 167 2.03 14.92 -9.57
N GLN A 168 3.28 14.87 -9.11
CA GLN A 168 3.99 13.65 -8.75
C GLN A 168 4.07 13.57 -7.22
N THR A 169 3.50 12.53 -6.63
CA THR A 169 3.65 12.25 -5.20
C THR A 169 4.93 11.46 -4.94
N GLY A 170 5.52 11.63 -3.76
CA GLY A 170 6.69 10.84 -3.32
C GLY A 170 6.27 9.59 -2.56
N LEU A 171 7.04 8.51 -2.69
CA LEU A 171 6.90 7.30 -1.87
C LEU A 171 7.81 7.39 -0.63
N LYS A 172 7.34 6.87 0.50
CA LYS A 172 8.16 6.70 1.70
C LYS A 172 9.01 5.44 1.58
N LEU A 173 10.02 5.48 0.70
CA LEU A 173 10.83 4.31 0.32
C LEU A 173 11.57 3.67 1.50
N ASP A 174 12.09 4.46 2.44
CA ASP A 174 12.75 3.94 3.65
C ASP A 174 11.77 3.17 4.55
N LEU A 175 10.53 3.65 4.67
CA LEU A 175 9.49 2.99 5.42
C LEU A 175 9.01 1.70 4.74
N LEU A 176 8.89 1.75 3.41
CA LEU A 176 8.60 0.57 2.59
C LEU A 176 9.70 -0.48 2.75
N ARG A 177 10.99 -0.10 2.66
CA ARG A 177 12.12 -1.00 2.83
C ARG A 177 12.10 -1.69 4.19
N ARG A 178 11.81 -0.96 5.27
CA ARG A 178 11.66 -1.53 6.62
C ARG A 178 10.50 -2.51 6.74
N LEU A 179 9.40 -2.28 6.03
CA LEU A 179 8.25 -3.19 6.03
C LEU A 179 8.45 -4.45 5.20
N LEU A 180 9.41 -4.45 4.27
CA LEU A 180 9.71 -5.60 3.41
C LEU A 180 10.86 -6.47 3.93
N ASN A 181 11.73 -5.93 4.78
CA ASN A 181 12.81 -6.66 5.48
C ASN A 181 12.28 -7.59 6.57
#